data_AF-A0A7W0ZKS9-F1
#
_entry.id   AF-A0A7W0ZKS9-F1
#
_cell.length_a   1.000
_cell.length_b   1.000
_cell.length_c   1.000
_cell.angle_alpha   90.00
_cell.angle_beta   90.00
_cell.angle_gamma   90.00
#
_symmetry.space_group_name_H-M   'P 1'
#
loop_
_entity.id
_entity.type
_entity.pdbx_description
1 polymer ?
#
loop_
_entity_poly.entity_id
_entity_poly.type
_entity_poly.pdbx_seq_one_letter_code
_entity_poly.pdbx_strand_id
1 'polypeptide(L)'
;MAKGGTLELIHVDTGFTFQTIKLTPGFVPATEPDLIKLIEKVALIQSKACVPIIIPEASESEKEIFSAKDVDIAFETAQKMETGRAILNVAHWQTAVDLALAKKLVDLFDKGEPVSLSFSFEDETVTIFGMEIHLGMVVLTCERTTMADEDLKALKEAVAANQERSILVRFTPSEGSPMLAHYPAWLPTDQRDFLVGQLDRAATEAGRVIPELSKYSDKEE
;
A
#
# COMPACT_ATOMS: atom_id res chain seq x y z
N MET A 1 -34.16 -6.34 -12.22
CA MET A 1 -33.95 -7.08 -13.50
C MET A 1 -32.46 -7.01 -13.85
N ALA A 2 -31.85 -8.12 -14.24
CA ALA A 2 -30.44 -8.14 -14.68
C ALA A 2 -30.28 -7.35 -15.99
N LYS A 3 -29.30 -6.44 -16.06
CA LYS A 3 -29.18 -5.42 -17.13
C LYS A 3 -28.55 -5.93 -18.44
N GLY A 4 -28.23 -7.22 -18.53
CA GLY A 4 -27.38 -7.75 -19.60
C GLY A 4 -25.91 -7.39 -19.35
N GLY A 5 -25.03 -7.64 -20.33
CA GLY A 5 -23.61 -7.32 -20.19
C GLY A 5 -22.75 -7.94 -21.29
N THR A 6 -21.43 -7.89 -21.10
CA THR A 6 -20.46 -8.54 -21.96
C THR A 6 -19.66 -9.53 -21.13
N LEU A 7 -19.60 -10.78 -21.57
CA LEU A 7 -18.70 -11.80 -21.04
C LEU A 7 -17.49 -11.91 -21.97
N GLU A 8 -16.29 -11.82 -21.43
CA GLU A 8 -15.05 -11.93 -22.19
C GLU A 8 -14.20 -13.08 -21.66
N LEU A 9 -13.72 -13.93 -22.56
CA LEU A 9 -12.74 -14.96 -22.27
C LEU A 9 -11.37 -14.46 -22.72
N ILE A 10 -10.50 -14.16 -21.76
CA ILE A 10 -9.20 -13.53 -22.00
C ILE A 10 -8.09 -14.45 -21.47
N HIS A 11 -7.03 -14.64 -22.26
CA HIS A 11 -5.81 -15.28 -21.78
C HIS A 11 -5.07 -14.33 -20.82
N VAL A 12 -4.95 -14.70 -19.55
CA VAL A 12 -4.39 -13.82 -18.52
C VAL A 12 -2.97 -13.36 -18.87
N ASP A 13 -2.09 -14.27 -19.31
CA ASP A 13 -0.68 -13.90 -19.56
C ASP A 13 -0.45 -13.04 -20.80
N THR A 14 -1.35 -13.11 -21.79
CA THR A 14 -1.13 -12.46 -23.10
C THR A 14 -2.11 -11.32 -23.37
N GLY A 15 -3.15 -11.19 -22.55
CA GLY A 15 -4.27 -10.26 -22.77
C GLY A 15 -5.12 -10.59 -24.01
N PHE A 16 -4.92 -11.76 -24.64
CA PHE A 16 -5.63 -12.13 -25.86
C PHE A 16 -7.09 -12.50 -25.57
N THR A 17 -8.04 -11.77 -26.15
CA THR A 17 -9.47 -12.09 -26.05
C THR A 17 -9.84 -13.19 -27.04
N PHE A 18 -10.14 -14.38 -26.54
CA PHE A 18 -10.62 -15.51 -27.34
C PHE A 18 -12.07 -15.33 -27.79
N GLN A 19 -12.90 -14.76 -26.90
CA GLN A 19 -14.34 -14.69 -27.14
C GLN A 19 -14.96 -13.51 -26.39
N THR A 20 -15.87 -12.81 -27.05
CA THR A 20 -16.72 -11.78 -26.47
C THR A 20 -18.17 -12.15 -26.73
N ILE A 21 -18.97 -12.34 -25.68
CA ILE A 21 -20.37 -12.72 -25.74
C ILE A 21 -21.21 -11.58 -25.17
N LYS A 22 -22.16 -11.06 -25.94
CA LYS A 22 -23.16 -10.11 -25.43
C LYS A 22 -24.29 -10.88 -24.75
N LEU A 23 -24.48 -10.65 -23.46
CA LEU A 23 -25.55 -11.24 -22.66
C LEU A 23 -26.78 -10.35 -22.70
N THR A 24 -27.91 -10.90 -23.13
CA THR A 24 -29.19 -10.19 -23.10
C THR A 24 -29.68 -10.02 -21.66
N PRO A 25 -30.40 -8.93 -21.33
CA PRO A 25 -31.04 -8.77 -20.04
C PRO A 25 -31.86 -10.00 -19.63
N GLY A 26 -31.69 -10.47 -18.40
CA GLY A 26 -32.37 -11.67 -17.87
C GLY A 26 -31.75 -13.03 -18.26
N PHE A 27 -30.66 -13.06 -19.04
CA PHE A 27 -29.95 -14.31 -19.35
C PHE A 27 -29.26 -14.92 -18.12
N VAL A 28 -28.72 -14.07 -17.25
CA VAL A 28 -28.15 -14.44 -15.95
C VAL A 28 -29.13 -14.00 -14.85
N PRO A 29 -29.34 -14.80 -13.80
CA PRO A 29 -30.11 -14.38 -12.62
C PRO A 29 -29.61 -13.04 -12.09
N ALA A 30 -30.51 -12.26 -11.48
CA ALA A 30 -30.11 -11.01 -10.86
C ALA A 30 -29.10 -11.29 -9.73
N THR A 31 -27.85 -10.91 -9.94
CA THR A 31 -26.78 -10.98 -8.95
C THR A 31 -26.84 -9.75 -8.04
N GLU A 32 -26.40 -9.92 -6.79
CA GLU A 32 -26.29 -8.81 -5.84
C GLU A 32 -25.32 -7.73 -6.36
N PRO A 33 -25.69 -6.44 -6.32
CA PRO A 33 -24.86 -5.36 -6.88
C PRO A 33 -23.44 -5.30 -6.31
N ASP A 34 -23.27 -5.62 -5.04
CA ASP A 34 -21.95 -5.55 -4.38
C ASP A 34 -21.04 -6.71 -4.80
N LEU A 35 -21.61 -7.89 -5.09
CA LEU A 35 -20.87 -9.00 -5.70
C LEU A 35 -20.41 -8.66 -7.12
N ILE A 36 -21.21 -7.95 -7.92
CA ILE A 36 -20.80 -7.47 -9.24
C ILE A 36 -19.59 -6.54 -9.12
N LYS A 37 -19.63 -5.56 -8.22
CA LYS A 37 -18.50 -4.65 -8.00
C LYS A 37 -17.23 -5.39 -7.58
N LEU A 38 -17.36 -6.38 -6.69
CA LEU A 38 -16.24 -7.21 -6.28
C LEU A 38 -15.64 -7.95 -7.48
N ILE A 39 -16.46 -8.59 -8.32
CA ILE A 39 -16.00 -9.28 -9.53
C ILE A 39 -15.28 -8.32 -10.47
N GLU A 40 -15.79 -7.11 -10.68
CA GLU A 40 -15.14 -6.09 -11.51
C GLU A 40 -13.78 -5.68 -10.94
N LYS A 41 -13.67 -5.49 -9.61
CA LYS A 41 -12.39 -5.17 -8.96
C LYS A 41 -11.39 -6.31 -9.02
N VAL A 42 -11.84 -7.55 -8.82
CA VAL A 42 -10.99 -8.74 -8.96
C VAL A 42 -10.50 -8.88 -10.40
N ALA A 43 -11.39 -8.75 -11.40
CA ALA A 43 -11.02 -8.83 -12.81
C ALA A 43 -9.98 -7.77 -13.20
N LEU A 44 -10.09 -6.54 -12.68
CA LEU A 44 -9.09 -5.50 -12.85
C LEU A 44 -7.73 -5.91 -12.28
N ILE A 45 -7.70 -6.45 -11.06
CA ILE A 45 -6.46 -6.93 -10.43
C ILE A 45 -5.85 -8.04 -11.27
N GLN A 46 -6.64 -9.03 -11.70
CA GLN A 46 -6.17 -10.13 -12.54
C GLN A 46 -5.55 -9.63 -13.85
N SER A 47 -6.19 -8.64 -14.48
CA SER A 47 -5.72 -8.02 -15.74
C SER A 47 -4.40 -7.26 -15.55
N LYS A 48 -4.24 -6.54 -14.44
CA LYS A 48 -3.02 -5.75 -14.18
C LYS A 48 -1.86 -6.56 -13.62
N ALA A 49 -2.14 -7.50 -12.71
CA ALA A 49 -1.14 -8.34 -12.07
C ALA A 49 -0.78 -9.58 -12.92
N CYS A 50 -1.58 -9.91 -13.93
CA CYS A 50 -1.50 -11.16 -14.67
C CYS A 50 -1.54 -12.41 -13.76
N VAL A 51 -2.32 -12.35 -12.67
CA VAL A 51 -2.50 -13.45 -11.72
C VAL A 51 -3.96 -13.91 -11.76
N PRO A 52 -4.26 -15.20 -11.98
CA PRO A 52 -5.62 -15.70 -11.86
C PRO A 52 -6.06 -15.71 -10.40
N ILE A 53 -7.19 -15.06 -10.11
CA ILE A 53 -7.81 -15.03 -8.77
C ILE A 53 -9.10 -15.83 -8.84
N ILE A 54 -9.25 -16.79 -7.94
CA ILE A 54 -10.46 -17.61 -7.82
C ILE A 54 -11.23 -17.10 -6.60
N ILE A 55 -12.43 -16.59 -6.83
CA ILE A 55 -13.36 -16.27 -5.74
C ILE A 55 -13.88 -17.60 -5.21
N PRO A 56 -13.76 -17.90 -3.90
CA PRO A 56 -14.27 -19.15 -3.33
C PRO A 56 -15.76 -19.30 -3.63
N GLU A 57 -16.23 -20.54 -3.77
CA GLU A 57 -17.65 -20.85 -3.85
C GLU A 57 -18.16 -21.27 -2.48
N ALA A 58 -19.43 -20.95 -2.16
CA ALA A 58 -20.05 -21.41 -0.91
C ALA A 58 -20.02 -22.94 -0.86
N SER A 59 -19.41 -23.53 0.17
CA SER A 59 -19.71 -24.92 0.49
C SER A 59 -21.12 -25.02 1.08
N GLU A 60 -21.80 -26.15 0.93
CA GLU A 60 -23.16 -26.35 1.47
C GLU A 60 -23.26 -26.15 2.99
N SER A 61 -22.12 -26.17 3.70
CA SER A 61 -21.98 -25.98 5.14
C SER A 61 -21.66 -24.55 5.59
N GLU A 62 -21.27 -23.64 4.69
CA GLU A 62 -20.81 -22.29 5.03
C GLU A 62 -21.87 -21.24 4.67
N LYS A 63 -22.20 -20.38 5.64
CA LYS A 63 -23.16 -19.29 5.43
C LYS A 63 -22.53 -18.05 4.79
N GLU A 64 -21.20 -17.91 4.88
CA GLU A 64 -20.43 -16.81 4.32
C GLU A 64 -19.25 -17.37 3.52
N ILE A 65 -19.13 -16.92 2.27
CA ILE A 65 -18.19 -17.46 1.28
C ILE A 65 -16.78 -16.85 1.45
N PHE A 66 -16.74 -15.59 1.86
CA PHE A 66 -15.54 -14.82 2.14
C PHE A 66 -15.90 -13.71 3.13
N SER A 67 -14.90 -13.22 3.87
CA SER A 67 -15.13 -12.20 4.89
C SER A 67 -15.28 -10.80 4.27
N ALA A 68 -15.92 -9.88 5.00
CA ALA A 68 -15.94 -8.46 4.62
C ALA A 68 -14.52 -7.89 4.43
N LYS A 69 -13.55 -8.38 5.23
CA LYS A 69 -12.14 -8.00 5.11
C LYS A 69 -11.55 -8.39 3.76
N ASP A 70 -11.89 -9.55 3.21
CA ASP A 70 -11.39 -9.96 1.89
C ASP A 70 -11.91 -9.06 0.77
N VAL A 71 -13.18 -8.63 0.90
CA VAL A 71 -13.78 -7.63 0.01
C VAL A 71 -13.04 -6.31 0.11
N ASP A 72 -12.83 -5.80 1.33
CA ASP A 72 -12.13 -4.52 1.54
C ASP A 72 -10.71 -4.56 0.96
N ILE A 73 -9.96 -5.64 1.20
CA ILE A 73 -8.62 -5.83 0.63
C ILE A 73 -8.65 -5.80 -0.90
N ALA A 74 -9.62 -6.48 -1.53
CA ALA A 74 -9.74 -6.48 -2.99
C ALA A 74 -10.06 -5.07 -3.52
N PHE A 75 -10.94 -4.32 -2.86
CA PHE A 75 -11.28 -2.96 -3.25
C PHE A 75 -10.10 -1.99 -3.10
N GLU A 76 -9.42 -2.03 -1.95
CA GLU A 76 -8.23 -1.21 -1.70
C GLU A 76 -7.11 -1.53 -2.70
N THR A 77 -6.88 -2.82 -2.96
CA THR A 77 -5.85 -3.27 -3.91
C THR A 77 -6.17 -2.78 -5.32
N ALA A 78 -7.42 -2.93 -5.77
CA ALA A 78 -7.82 -2.42 -7.07
C ALA A 78 -7.66 -0.90 -7.17
N GLN A 79 -8.01 -0.15 -6.12
CA GLN A 79 -7.82 1.30 -6.07
C GLN A 79 -6.33 1.69 -6.14
N LYS A 80 -5.46 1.00 -5.39
CA LYS A 80 -4.00 1.19 -5.44
C LYS A 80 -3.48 0.94 -6.86
N MET A 81 -3.92 -0.12 -7.52
CA MET A 81 -3.50 -0.43 -8.89
C MET A 81 -4.11 0.51 -9.93
N GLU A 82 -5.30 1.06 -9.71
CA GLU A 82 -5.95 2.05 -10.58
C GLU A 82 -5.24 3.40 -10.55
N THR A 83 -4.90 3.87 -9.35
CA THR A 83 -4.45 5.25 -9.11
C THR A 83 -2.96 5.38 -8.85
N GLY A 84 -2.30 4.28 -8.49
CA GLY A 84 -0.94 4.26 -7.97
C GLY A 84 -0.80 4.92 -6.61
N ARG A 85 -1.90 5.13 -5.85
CA ARG A 85 -1.91 5.91 -4.61
C ARG A 85 -2.82 5.31 -3.54
N ALA A 86 -2.45 5.48 -2.29
CA ALA A 86 -3.31 5.27 -1.14
C ALA A 86 -3.05 6.30 -0.04
N ILE A 87 -4.07 6.58 0.78
CA ILE A 87 -3.94 7.43 1.96
C ILE A 87 -3.93 6.52 3.19
N LEU A 88 -2.89 6.65 4.01
CA LEU A 88 -2.72 5.88 5.24
C LEU A 88 -3.07 6.77 6.43
N ASN A 89 -4.23 6.48 7.04
CA ASN A 89 -4.70 7.16 8.24
C ASN A 89 -4.05 6.54 9.48
N VAL A 90 -2.78 6.86 9.70
CA VAL A 90 -2.03 6.42 10.88
C VAL A 90 -1.95 7.54 11.91
N ALA A 91 -2.14 7.20 13.20
CA ALA A 91 -1.92 8.15 14.28
C ALA A 91 -0.42 8.42 14.50
N HIS A 92 0.40 7.39 14.31
CA HIS A 92 1.85 7.44 14.37
C HIS A 92 2.43 6.27 13.57
N TRP A 93 3.72 6.35 13.23
CA TRP A 93 4.49 5.20 12.75
C TRP A 93 5.84 5.15 13.47
N GLN A 94 6.45 3.97 13.48
CA GLN A 94 7.77 3.77 14.07
C GLN A 94 8.70 3.19 13.03
N THR A 95 9.98 3.55 13.08
CA THR A 95 11.01 2.92 12.25
C THR A 95 12.32 2.74 12.99
N ALA A 96 13.02 1.67 12.63
CA ALA A 96 14.36 1.37 13.12
C ALA A 96 15.38 2.13 12.27
N VAL A 97 16.18 2.97 12.91
CA VAL A 97 17.23 3.75 12.24
C VAL A 97 18.61 3.42 12.81
N ASP A 98 19.64 3.55 11.98
CA ASP A 98 21.02 3.49 12.43
C ASP A 98 21.45 4.79 13.13
N LEU A 99 22.63 4.78 13.75
CA LEU A 99 23.18 5.93 14.46
C LEU A 99 23.43 7.14 13.55
N ALA A 100 23.73 6.92 12.27
CA ALA A 100 24.02 8.00 11.31
C ALA A 100 22.74 8.76 10.95
N LEU A 101 21.66 8.04 10.66
CA LEU A 101 20.34 8.60 10.40
C LEU A 101 19.74 9.20 11.68
N ALA A 102 19.92 8.56 12.84
CA ALA A 102 19.50 9.11 14.13
C ALA A 102 20.07 10.50 14.40
N LYS A 103 21.37 10.72 14.14
CA LYS A 103 22.02 12.04 14.26
C LYS A 103 21.36 13.08 13.36
N LYS A 104 21.12 12.74 12.09
CA LYS A 104 20.43 13.63 11.14
C LYS A 104 19.00 13.96 11.60
N LEU A 105 18.29 12.98 12.15
CA LEU A 105 16.94 13.17 12.68
C LEU A 105 16.93 14.09 13.90
N VAL A 106 17.89 13.97 14.81
CA VAL A 106 18.05 14.94 15.91
C VAL A 106 18.23 16.35 15.35
N ASP A 107 19.15 16.55 14.40
CA ASP A 107 19.40 17.88 13.82
C ASP A 107 18.18 18.49 13.10
N LEU A 108 17.35 17.64 12.49
CA LEU A 108 16.13 18.04 11.80
C LEU A 108 15.02 18.45 12.79
N PHE A 109 14.76 17.62 13.79
CA PHE A 109 13.64 17.79 14.71
C PHE A 109 13.94 18.69 15.92
N ASP A 110 15.22 18.95 16.25
CA ASP A 110 15.61 19.86 17.35
C ASP A 110 15.14 21.30 17.15
N LYS A 111 14.82 21.68 15.90
CA LYS A 111 14.29 23.00 15.55
C LYS A 111 12.82 23.18 15.93
N GLY A 112 12.11 22.11 16.27
CA GLY A 112 10.68 22.13 16.62
C GLY A 112 9.72 22.38 15.45
N GLU A 113 10.23 22.45 14.22
CA GLU A 113 9.41 22.61 13.01
C GLU A 113 9.01 21.24 12.43
N PRO A 114 7.81 21.09 11.84
CA PRO A 114 7.44 19.86 11.14
C PRO A 114 8.37 19.58 9.95
N VAL A 115 8.72 18.32 9.76
CA VAL A 115 9.67 17.86 8.73
C VAL A 115 8.94 17.00 7.70
N SER A 116 9.27 17.19 6.42
CA SER A 116 8.81 16.28 5.36
C SER A 116 9.67 15.03 5.33
N LEU A 117 9.05 13.85 5.41
CA LEU A 117 9.75 12.57 5.39
C LEU A 117 9.26 11.70 4.24
N SER A 118 10.16 10.88 3.71
CA SER A 118 9.88 9.90 2.66
C SER A 118 10.65 8.62 2.91
N PHE A 119 9.99 7.48 2.70
CA PHE A 119 10.54 6.14 2.88
C PHE A 119 10.13 5.26 1.72
N SER A 120 10.95 4.28 1.36
CA SER A 120 10.62 3.32 0.31
C SER A 120 10.81 1.88 0.79
N PHE A 121 9.94 0.99 0.32
CA PHE A 121 9.97 -0.45 0.56
C PHE A 121 10.01 -1.16 -0.79
N GLU A 122 10.82 -2.21 -0.91
CA GLU A 122 11.10 -2.81 -2.22
C GLU A 122 9.92 -3.60 -2.79
N ASP A 123 9.13 -4.25 -1.95
CA ASP A 123 7.98 -5.05 -2.40
C ASP A 123 6.87 -5.14 -1.35
N GLU A 124 5.69 -4.57 -1.65
CA GLU A 124 4.45 -4.84 -0.92
C GLU A 124 3.69 -5.98 -1.61
N THR A 125 3.33 -7.00 -0.84
CA THR A 125 2.49 -8.11 -1.30
C THR A 125 1.19 -8.13 -0.51
N VAL A 126 0.07 -8.40 -1.18
CA VAL A 126 -1.25 -8.53 -0.57
C VAL A 126 -1.84 -9.89 -0.92
N THR A 127 -2.49 -10.55 0.03
CA THR A 127 -3.20 -11.81 -0.20
C THR A 127 -4.69 -11.55 -0.43
N ILE A 128 -5.22 -11.97 -1.58
CA ILE A 128 -6.64 -11.88 -1.95
C ILE A 128 -7.14 -13.28 -2.26
N PHE A 129 -8.11 -13.77 -1.49
CA PHE A 129 -8.67 -15.13 -1.65
C PHE A 129 -7.59 -16.23 -1.74
N GLY A 130 -6.53 -16.10 -0.94
CA GLY A 130 -5.41 -17.04 -0.91
C GLY A 130 -4.37 -16.86 -2.03
N MET A 131 -4.55 -15.90 -2.93
CA MET A 131 -3.59 -15.56 -3.98
C MET A 131 -2.72 -14.37 -3.57
N GLU A 132 -1.40 -14.51 -3.73
CA GLU A 132 -0.45 -13.41 -3.51
C GLU A 132 -0.39 -12.48 -4.73
N ILE A 133 -0.59 -11.19 -4.48
CA ILE A 133 -0.55 -10.13 -5.48
C ILE A 133 0.59 -9.18 -5.12
N HIS A 134 1.61 -9.12 -5.98
CA HIS A 134 2.73 -8.19 -5.83
C HIS A 134 2.33 -6.80 -6.31
N LEU A 135 2.38 -5.81 -5.43
CA LEU A 135 2.18 -4.40 -5.75
C LEU A 135 3.50 -3.70 -6.10
N GLY A 136 4.64 -4.35 -5.82
CA GLY A 136 5.97 -3.83 -6.08
C GLY A 136 6.40 -2.79 -5.06
N MET A 137 7.37 -1.96 -5.45
CA MET A 137 7.92 -0.92 -4.60
C MET A 137 6.85 0.06 -4.12
N VAL A 138 6.94 0.48 -2.86
CA VAL A 138 6.03 1.44 -2.25
C VAL A 138 6.83 2.58 -1.67
N VAL A 139 6.38 3.80 -1.93
CA VAL A 139 7.01 5.01 -1.42
C VAL A 139 6.01 5.70 -0.50
N LEU A 140 6.34 5.77 0.78
CA LEU A 140 5.56 6.51 1.76
C LEU A 140 6.09 7.94 1.88
N THR A 141 5.20 8.91 1.85
CA THR A 141 5.55 10.33 2.02
C THR A 141 4.61 10.98 3.03
N CYS A 142 5.14 11.81 3.91
CA CYS A 142 4.37 12.68 4.79
C CYS A 142 4.98 14.07 4.77
N GLU A 143 4.23 15.07 4.31
CA GLU A 143 4.76 16.43 4.09
C GLU A 143 5.09 17.14 5.40
N ARG A 144 4.34 16.85 6.48
CA ARG A 144 4.51 17.48 7.79
C ARG A 144 4.48 16.43 8.88
N THR A 145 5.67 16.02 9.32
CA THR A 145 5.88 15.07 10.40
C THR A 145 6.38 15.78 11.65
N THR A 146 5.90 15.37 12.82
CA THR A 146 6.44 15.78 14.12
C THR A 146 6.93 14.56 14.90
N MET A 147 7.71 14.83 15.95
CA MET A 147 8.16 13.85 16.93
C MET A 147 7.74 14.36 18.31
N ALA A 148 7.24 13.48 19.17
CA ALA A 148 6.92 13.88 20.53
C ALA A 148 8.20 14.24 21.30
N ASP A 149 8.11 15.16 22.27
CA ASP A 149 9.27 15.61 23.05
C ASP A 149 9.98 14.45 23.77
N GLU A 150 9.21 13.47 24.24
CA GLU A 150 9.71 12.26 24.89
C GLU A 150 10.50 11.38 23.92
N ASP A 151 9.99 11.19 22.69
CA ASP A 151 10.66 10.43 21.64
C ASP A 151 11.94 11.14 21.16
N LEU A 152 11.91 12.47 21.02
CA LEU A 152 13.09 13.26 20.64
C LEU A 152 14.16 13.22 21.73
N LYS A 153 13.75 13.27 23.01
CA LYS A 153 14.68 13.13 24.14
C LYS A 153 15.32 11.75 24.15
N ALA A 154 14.54 10.68 23.98
CA ALA A 154 15.06 9.31 23.90
C ALA A 154 16.04 9.14 22.72
N LEU A 155 15.74 9.73 21.56
CA LEU A 155 16.62 9.72 20.40
C LEU A 155 17.95 10.43 20.68
N LYS A 156 17.91 11.61 21.33
CA LYS A 156 19.12 12.35 21.73
C LYS A 156 19.99 11.55 22.70
N GLU A 157 19.38 10.89 23.67
CA GLU A 157 20.08 10.04 24.64
C GLU A 157 20.75 8.83 23.95
N ALA A 158 20.05 8.17 23.03
CA ALA A 158 20.59 7.06 22.25
C ALA A 158 21.77 7.48 21.35
N VAL A 159 21.67 8.66 20.74
CA VAL A 159 22.76 9.26 19.94
C VAL A 159 23.96 9.60 20.81
N ALA A 160 23.74 10.22 21.99
CA ALA A 160 24.81 10.57 22.92
C ALA A 160 25.53 9.33 23.48
N ALA A 161 24.79 8.24 23.70
CA ALA A 161 25.32 6.96 24.14
C ALA A 161 26.08 6.20 23.03
N ASN A 162 26.11 6.71 21.79
CA ASN A 162 26.62 6.01 20.60
C ASN A 162 26.08 4.58 20.49
N GLN A 163 24.76 4.42 20.66
CA GLN A 163 24.11 3.13 20.58
C GLN A 163 24.34 2.50 19.19
N GLU A 164 25.03 1.36 19.15
CA GLU A 164 25.36 0.65 17.91
C GLU A 164 24.18 -0.17 17.36
N ARG A 165 23.19 -0.47 18.22
CA ARG A 165 21.97 -1.17 17.82
C ARG A 165 21.00 -0.21 17.14
N SER A 166 20.13 -0.74 16.30
CA SER A 166 19.01 0.00 15.71
C SER A 166 18.22 0.76 16.78
N ILE A 167 17.98 2.04 16.54
CA ILE A 167 17.22 2.93 17.41
C ILE A 167 15.80 3.01 16.84
N LEU A 168 14.80 2.69 17.65
CA LEU A 168 13.40 2.85 17.23
C LEU A 168 12.99 4.31 17.42
N VAL A 169 12.46 4.92 16.37
CA VAL A 169 12.00 6.30 16.35
C VAL A 169 10.54 6.34 15.97
N ARG A 170 9.74 7.06 16.75
CA ARG A 170 8.32 7.29 16.47
C ARG A 170 8.11 8.66 15.85
N PHE A 171 7.21 8.69 14.87
CA PHE A 171 6.81 9.88 14.14
C PHE A 171 5.30 10.01 14.12
N THR A 172 4.82 11.24 14.06
CA THR A 172 3.39 11.58 14.07
C THR A 172 3.09 12.47 12.88
N PRO A 173 2.12 12.14 12.02
CA PRO A 173 1.67 13.05 10.97
C PRO A 173 1.02 14.27 11.61
N SER A 174 1.33 15.46 11.12
CA SER A 174 0.64 16.70 11.55
C SER A 174 -0.79 16.71 11.05
N GLU A 175 -1.65 17.47 11.74
CA GLU A 175 -3.03 17.69 11.31
C GLU A 175 -3.08 18.20 9.85
N GLY A 176 -3.91 17.55 9.03
CA GLY A 176 -4.06 17.86 7.60
C GLY A 176 -2.95 17.34 6.69
N SER A 177 -1.99 16.56 7.20
CA SER A 177 -0.89 15.98 6.42
C SER A 177 -0.82 14.47 6.61
N PRO A 178 -1.77 13.70 6.04
CA PRO A 178 -1.77 12.24 6.18
C PRO A 178 -0.54 11.64 5.49
N MET A 179 -0.21 10.40 5.88
CA MET A 179 0.79 9.63 5.17
C MET A 179 0.21 9.15 3.84
N LEU A 180 0.94 9.37 2.75
CA LEU A 180 0.57 8.96 1.41
C LEU A 180 1.46 7.80 0.98
N ALA A 181 0.85 6.72 0.49
CA ALA A 181 1.55 5.64 -0.18
C ALA A 181 1.45 5.82 -1.69
N HIS A 182 2.59 5.73 -2.37
CA HIS A 182 2.69 5.78 -3.82
C HIS A 182 3.24 4.46 -4.33
N TYR A 183 2.64 3.94 -5.38
CA TYR A 183 2.99 2.67 -6.01
C TYR A 183 3.52 2.95 -7.42
N PRO A 184 4.85 3.09 -7.61
CA PRO A 184 5.43 3.57 -8.86
C PRO A 184 5.13 2.69 -10.06
N ALA A 185 4.91 1.39 -9.86
CA ALA A 185 4.50 0.46 -10.91
C ALA A 185 3.13 0.82 -11.54
N TRP A 186 2.27 1.50 -10.78
CA TRP A 186 0.88 1.79 -11.15
C TRP A 186 0.61 3.28 -11.36
N LEU A 187 1.60 4.15 -11.10
CA LEU A 187 1.50 5.57 -11.37
C LEU A 187 1.64 5.88 -12.87
N PRO A 188 1.04 7.00 -13.35
CA PRO A 188 1.38 7.58 -14.63
C PRO A 188 2.90 7.81 -14.77
N THR A 189 3.45 7.58 -15.97
CA THR A 189 4.89 7.62 -16.25
C THR A 189 5.59 8.89 -15.77
N ASP A 190 4.98 10.05 -16.01
CA ASP A 190 5.50 11.36 -15.60
C ASP A 190 5.62 11.49 -14.07
N GLN A 191 4.61 11.01 -13.35
CA GLN A 191 4.59 11.03 -11.88
C GLN A 191 5.56 10.01 -11.28
N ARG A 192 5.63 8.82 -11.88
CA ARG A 192 6.59 7.78 -11.51
C ARG A 192 8.03 8.30 -11.65
N ASP A 193 8.37 8.86 -12.80
CA ASP A 193 9.73 9.31 -13.08
C ASP A 193 10.12 10.49 -12.17
N PHE A 194 9.17 11.37 -11.86
CA PHE A 194 9.36 12.43 -10.86
C PHE A 194 9.65 11.87 -9.47
N LEU A 195 8.84 10.90 -9.00
CA LEU A 195 8.98 10.28 -7.69
C LEU A 195 10.29 9.51 -7.56
N VAL A 196 10.63 8.68 -8.54
CA VAL A 196 11.90 7.93 -8.58
C VAL A 196 13.09 8.89 -8.63
N GLY A 197 13.00 9.96 -9.43
CA GLY A 197 14.03 11.00 -9.48
C GLY A 197 14.20 11.78 -8.16
N GLN A 198 13.17 11.85 -7.30
CA GLN A 198 13.33 12.39 -5.94
C GLN A 198 14.06 11.40 -5.03
N LEU A 199 13.71 10.11 -5.10
CA LEU A 199 14.37 9.06 -4.30
C LEU A 199 15.85 8.92 -4.63
N ASP A 200 16.22 8.97 -5.92
CA ASP A 200 17.62 8.87 -6.33
C ASP A 200 18.46 10.04 -5.82
N ARG A 201 17.89 11.26 -5.86
CA ARG A 201 18.54 12.46 -5.29
C ARG A 201 18.70 12.32 -3.78
N ALA A 202 17.64 11.94 -3.08
CA ALA A 202 17.69 11.72 -1.63
C ALA A 202 18.70 10.63 -1.26
N ALA A 203 18.78 9.52 -2.00
CA ALA A 203 19.75 8.45 -1.75
C ALA A 203 21.20 8.90 -1.99
N THR A 204 21.42 9.75 -2.98
CA THR A 204 22.74 10.33 -3.30
C THR A 204 23.19 11.32 -2.23
N GLU A 205 22.27 12.14 -1.73
CA GLU A 205 22.53 13.11 -0.65
C GLU A 205 22.65 12.44 0.73
N ALA A 206 21.89 11.36 0.97
CA ALA A 206 21.84 10.69 2.26
C ALA A 206 22.91 9.61 2.45
N GLY A 207 23.50 9.08 1.38
CA GLY A 207 24.39 7.91 1.43
C GLY A 207 23.64 6.67 1.90
N ARG A 208 22.68 6.19 1.08
CA ARG A 208 21.83 4.97 1.28
C ARG A 208 21.63 4.53 2.73
N VAL A 209 20.55 4.97 3.35
CA VAL A 209 19.95 4.29 4.52
C VAL A 209 18.53 3.91 4.13
N ILE A 210 18.29 2.62 3.90
CA ILE A 210 16.94 2.05 3.74
C ILE A 210 16.61 1.42 5.09
N PRO A 211 15.72 2.01 5.90
CA PRO A 211 15.30 1.37 7.13
C PRO A 211 14.26 0.28 6.81
N GLU A 212 14.64 -0.98 7.04
CA GLU A 212 13.69 -2.10 7.07
C GLU A 212 12.74 -1.91 8.26
N LEU A 213 11.43 -1.82 7.97
CA LEU A 213 10.41 -1.87 9.01
C LEU A 213 10.12 -3.33 9.37
N SER A 214 10.32 -3.68 10.64
CA SER A 214 9.75 -4.90 11.19
C SER A 214 8.22 -4.81 11.09
N LYS A 215 7.66 -5.82 10.43
CA LYS A 215 6.24 -6.05 10.18
C LYS A 215 5.32 -5.46 11.25
N TYR A 216 4.35 -4.66 10.80
CA TYR A 216 3.20 -4.24 11.59
C TYR A 216 2.52 -5.48 12.22
N SER A 217 2.66 -5.61 13.53
CA SER A 217 1.88 -6.43 14.49
C SER A 217 1.95 -5.61 15.78
N ASP A 218 0.88 -5.15 16.41
CA ASP A 218 -0.35 -5.83 16.84
C ASP A 218 -1.52 -4.81 16.80
N LYS A 219 -2.78 -5.13 16.44
CA LYS A 219 -3.75 -6.00 17.10
C LYS A 219 -3.81 -5.81 18.63
N GLU A 220 -4.71 -4.96 19.11
CA GLU A 220 -5.37 -5.02 20.44
C GLU A 220 -6.23 -3.75 20.56
N GLU A 221 -7.53 -3.75 20.86
CA GLU A 221 -8.56 -4.77 21.15
C GLU A 221 -9.90 -4.31 20.54
#